data_AF-A0A6A6SJG2-F1
#
_entry.id   AF-A0A6A6SJG2-F1
#
_cell.length_a   1.000
_cell.length_b   1.000
_cell.length_c   1.000
_cell.angle_alpha   90.00
_cell.angle_beta   90.00
_cell.angle_gamma   90.00
#
_symmetry.space_group_name_H-M   'P 1'
#
loop_
_entity.id
_entity.type
_entity.pdbx_description
1 polymer ?
#
loop_
_entity_poly.entity_id
_entity_poly.type
_entity_poly.pdbx_seq_one_letter_code
_entity_poly.pdbx_strand_id
1 'polypeptide(L)'
;MGKWIHLKDDEASRGDRQACPVVDDHGVRCVKYFRRPEHLKRHIFTHGGSKRVYCRVCNKAFGRIDNRNAHYWTHISLPGQGRCKNPKYALEEVEDMVKDPRVIKWLRNKWKVVTGPEP
;
A
#
# COMPACT_ATOMS: atom_id res chain seq x y z
N MET A 1 2.14 24.43 13.71
CA MET A 1 3.03 23.32 14.12
C MET A 1 2.38 22.63 15.31
N GLY A 2 1.65 21.53 15.09
CA GLY A 2 0.88 20.85 16.14
C GLY A 2 1.81 20.07 17.07
N LYS A 3 1.83 20.45 18.35
CA LYS A 3 2.57 19.77 19.41
C LYS A 3 1.96 18.40 19.69
N TRP A 4 2.77 17.36 19.57
CA TRP A 4 2.42 16.01 20.03
C TRP A 4 2.67 15.97 21.55
N ILE A 5 1.60 15.96 22.33
CA ILE A 5 1.70 15.77 23.78
C ILE A 5 2.01 14.30 24.06
N HIS A 6 3.13 14.04 24.71
CA HIS A 6 3.45 12.74 25.28
C HIS A 6 2.68 12.62 26.59
N LEU A 7 1.59 11.87 26.61
CA LEU A 7 0.95 11.40 27.84
C LEU A 7 1.56 10.03 28.16
N LYS A 8 2.31 9.95 29.26
CA LYS A 8 2.68 8.70 29.90
C LYS A 8 1.59 8.42 30.93
N ASP A 9 0.94 7.27 30.81
CA ASP A 9 0.31 6.61 31.95
C ASP A 9 0.62 5.11 31.85
N ASP A 10 1.17 4.60 32.95
CA ASP A 10 1.52 3.21 33.22
C ASP A 10 0.27 2.40 33.57
N GLU A 11 -0.12 1.43 32.73
CA GLU A 11 -0.85 0.22 33.16
C GLU A 11 -0.53 -0.95 32.23
N ALA A 12 0.27 -1.88 32.75
CA ALA A 12 0.74 -3.05 32.04
C ALA A 12 -0.37 -4.08 31.76
N SER A 13 -0.28 -4.68 30.57
CA SER A 13 -0.71 -6.06 30.28
C SER A 13 -2.17 -6.31 29.82
N ARG A 14 -2.62 -5.61 28.76
CA ARG A 14 -3.49 -6.17 27.70
C ARG A 14 -3.09 -5.67 26.30
N GLY A 15 -1.81 -5.80 25.97
CA GLY A 15 -1.25 -5.76 24.61
C GLY A 15 -1.67 -4.59 23.71
N ASP A 16 -1.02 -3.44 23.87
CA ASP A 16 -0.70 -2.39 22.87
C ASP A 16 -1.62 -2.22 21.65
N ARG A 17 -2.95 -2.30 21.83
CA ARG A 17 -3.92 -2.04 20.75
C ARG A 17 -4.34 -0.58 20.81
N GLN A 18 -3.93 0.18 19.81
CA GLN A 18 -4.32 1.57 19.62
C GLN A 18 -5.67 1.65 18.93
N ALA A 19 -6.62 2.34 19.57
CA ALA A 19 -7.95 2.60 19.01
C ALA A 19 -7.91 3.68 17.92
N CYS A 20 -8.85 3.62 16.97
CA CYS A 20 -9.05 4.73 16.04
C CYS A 20 -9.61 5.97 16.78
N PRO A 21 -8.98 7.15 16.65
CA PRO A 21 -9.46 8.37 17.32
C PRO A 21 -10.58 9.08 16.55
N VAL A 22 -10.99 8.57 15.38
CA VAL A 22 -11.96 9.25 14.51
C VAL A 22 -13.39 9.01 14.98
N VAL A 23 -14.16 10.10 15.00
CA VAL A 23 -15.59 10.15 15.24
C VAL A 23 -16.21 10.80 14.00
N ASP A 24 -17.31 10.24 13.50
CA ASP A 24 -18.02 10.83 12.37
C ASP A 24 -18.86 12.06 12.78
N ASP A 25 -19.51 12.68 11.80
CA ASP A 25 -20.36 13.86 11.98
C ASP A 25 -21.60 13.61 12.84
N HIS A 26 -22.00 12.34 13.01
CA HIS A 26 -23.10 11.91 13.86
C HIS A 26 -22.65 11.55 15.29
N GLY A 27 -21.37 11.80 15.62
CA GLY A 27 -20.82 11.47 16.93
C GLY A 27 -20.51 9.98 17.13
N VAL A 28 -20.55 9.16 16.08
CA VAL A 28 -20.26 7.73 16.15
C VAL A 28 -18.76 7.49 16.05
N ARG A 29 -18.21 6.79 17.05
CA ARG A 29 -16.78 6.44 17.10
C ARG A 29 -16.46 5.23 16.25
N CYS A 30 -15.35 5.28 15.53
CA CYS A 30 -14.84 4.11 14.82
C CYS A 30 -14.41 3.00 15.79
N VAL A 31 -14.96 1.79 15.62
CA VAL A 31 -14.72 0.62 16.49
C VAL A 31 -13.45 -0.18 16.16
N LYS A 32 -12.55 0.35 15.33
CA LYS A 32 -11.33 -0.36 14.89
C LYS A 32 -10.15 -0.14 15.84
N TYR A 33 -9.41 -1.22 16.09
CA TYR A 33 -8.21 -1.25 16.94
C TYR A 33 -7.03 -1.87 16.19
N PHE A 34 -5.82 -1.39 16.46
CA PHE A 34 -4.62 -1.79 15.76
C PHE A 34 -3.49 -2.07 16.73
N ARG A 35 -2.80 -3.20 16.54
CA ARG A 35 -1.60 -3.54 17.33
C ARG A 35 -0.37 -2.71 16.97
N ARG A 36 -0.41 -2.00 15.84
CA ARG A 36 0.74 -1.28 15.31
C ARG A 36 0.35 0.13 14.85
N PRO A 37 1.15 1.15 15.19
CA PRO A 37 0.84 2.55 14.90
C PRO A 37 0.77 2.86 13.41
N GLU A 38 1.59 2.22 12.58
CA GLU A 38 1.55 2.41 11.13
C GLU A 38 0.23 1.92 10.51
N HIS A 39 -0.40 0.89 11.11
CA HIS A 39 -1.70 0.41 10.64
C HIS A 39 -2.83 1.35 11.04
N LEU A 40 -2.79 1.88 12.26
CA LEU A 40 -3.74 2.91 12.70
C LEU A 40 -3.62 4.18 11.84
N LYS A 41 -2.39 4.68 11.63
CA LYS A 41 -2.14 5.86 10.79
C LYS A 41 -2.70 5.68 9.39
N ARG A 42 -2.47 4.51 8.78
CA ARG A 42 -3.03 4.16 7.47
C ARG A 42 -4.56 4.12 7.49
N HIS A 43 -5.15 3.55 8.53
CA HIS A 43 -6.59 3.44 8.67
C HIS A 43 -7.27 4.80 8.79
N ILE A 44 -6.69 5.77 9.49
CA ILE A 44 -7.28 7.10 9.64
C ILE A 44 -7.59 7.75 8.28
N PHE A 45 -6.75 7.51 7.25
CA PHE A 45 -7.00 8.01 5.89
C PHE A 45 -8.23 7.42 5.20
N THR A 46 -8.81 6.31 5.69
CA THR A 46 -10.04 5.75 5.13
C THR A 46 -11.27 6.59 5.47
N HIS A 47 -11.22 7.37 6.56
CA HIS A 47 -12.31 8.26 6.96
C HIS A 47 -12.38 9.52 6.09
N GLY A 48 -11.22 10.11 5.76
CA GLY A 48 -11.15 11.35 4.98
C GLY A 48 -11.29 11.19 3.46
N GLY A 49 -11.66 10.01 2.96
CA GLY A 49 -11.68 9.70 1.53
C GLY A 49 -10.26 9.65 0.94
N SER A 50 -9.69 8.45 0.76
CA SER A 50 -8.32 8.35 0.24
C SER A 50 -8.24 8.94 -1.18
N LYS A 51 -7.33 9.89 -1.40
CA LYS A 51 -6.94 10.30 -2.75
C LYS A 51 -6.50 9.04 -3.52
N ARG A 52 -7.25 8.71 -4.58
CA ARG A 52 -6.93 7.58 -5.44
C ARG A 52 -5.57 7.82 -6.09
N VAL A 53 -4.74 6.78 -6.09
CA VAL A 53 -3.50 6.74 -6.87
C VAL A 53 -3.68 5.83 -8.06
N TYR A 54 -3.38 6.35 -9.23
CA TYR A 54 -3.65 5.67 -10.50
C TYR A 54 -2.41 4.93 -10.99
N CYS A 55 -2.63 3.75 -11.56
CA CYS A 55 -1.59 3.01 -12.29
C CYS A 55 -1.24 3.77 -13.57
N ARG A 56 0.06 3.99 -13.84
CA ARG A 56 0.50 4.67 -15.06
C ARG A 56 0.36 3.83 -16.34
N VAL A 57 0.23 2.51 -16.21
CA VAL A 57 0.08 1.58 -17.34
C VAL A 57 -1.38 1.49 -17.80
N CYS A 58 -2.33 1.35 -16.87
CA CYS A 58 -3.73 1.05 -17.20
C CYS A 58 -4.76 1.99 -16.57
N ASN A 59 -4.30 3.06 -15.92
CA ASN A 59 -5.14 4.05 -15.22
C ASN A 59 -6.08 3.47 -14.13
N LYS A 60 -5.87 2.23 -13.68
CA LYS A 60 -6.63 1.65 -12.57
C LYS A 60 -6.37 2.41 -11.28
N ALA A 61 -7.43 2.75 -10.56
CA ALA A 61 -7.37 3.47 -9.29
C ALA A 61 -7.11 2.53 -8.10
N PHE A 62 -6.21 2.94 -7.20
CA PHE A 62 -5.92 2.27 -5.94
C PHE A 62 -6.08 3.27 -4.79
N GLY A 63 -6.54 2.81 -3.63
CA GLY A 63 -6.59 3.65 -2.43
C GLY A 63 -5.23 3.87 -1.77
N ARG A 64 -4.17 3.17 -2.24
CA ARG A 64 -2.83 3.18 -1.63
C ARG A 64 -1.71 2.98 -2.64
N ILE A 65 -0.58 3.66 -2.42
CA ILE A 65 0.62 3.60 -3.28
C ILE A 65 1.23 2.20 -3.32
N ASP A 66 1.32 1.51 -2.18
CA ASP A 66 1.95 0.19 -2.12
C ASP A 66 1.14 -0.85 -2.89
N ASN A 67 -0.20 -0.78 -2.83
CA ASN A 67 -1.07 -1.63 -3.63
C ASN A 67 -0.88 -1.37 -5.14
N ARG A 68 -0.79 -0.10 -5.57
CA ARG A 68 -0.50 0.26 -6.97
C ARG A 68 0.88 -0.23 -7.39
N ASN A 69 1.89 -0.06 -6.54
CA ASN A 69 3.25 -0.47 -6.85
C ASN A 69 3.35 -1.99 -7.04
N ALA A 70 2.71 -2.76 -6.16
CA ALA A 70 2.61 -4.20 -6.29
C ALA A 70 1.83 -4.62 -7.54
N HIS A 71 0.83 -3.84 -7.95
CA HIS A 71 0.04 -4.10 -9.15
C HIS A 71 0.85 -4.02 -10.45
N TYR A 72 1.92 -3.21 -10.54
CA TYR A 72 2.77 -3.19 -11.74
C TYR A 72 3.34 -4.57 -12.09
N TRP A 73 3.54 -5.44 -11.10
CA TRP A 73 3.92 -6.82 -11.33
C TRP A 73 2.93 -7.58 -12.22
N THR A 74 1.63 -7.27 -12.10
CA THR A 74 0.57 -7.92 -12.88
C THR A 74 0.54 -7.49 -14.35
N HIS A 75 1.31 -6.47 -14.74
CA HIS A 75 1.50 -6.09 -16.13
C HIS A 75 2.64 -6.84 -16.79
N ILE A 76 3.48 -7.56 -16.04
CA ILE A 76 4.62 -8.27 -16.61
C ILE A 76 4.15 -9.64 -17.14
N SER A 77 4.52 -9.97 -18.38
CA SER A 77 4.25 -11.26 -19.00
C SER A 77 5.01 -12.38 -18.29
N LEU A 78 4.35 -13.07 -17.35
CA LEU A 78 4.89 -14.24 -16.64
C LEU A 78 3.87 -15.38 -16.59
N PRO A 79 4.31 -16.65 -16.62
CA PRO A 79 3.41 -17.80 -16.49
C PRO A 79 2.71 -17.78 -15.12
N GLY A 80 1.39 -17.99 -15.12
CA GLY A 80 0.59 -18.11 -13.89
C GLY A 80 0.14 -16.81 -13.22
N GLN A 81 0.31 -15.63 -13.84
CA GLN A 81 -0.12 -14.37 -13.24
C GLN A 81 -1.65 -14.18 -13.25
N GLY A 82 -2.22 -14.09 -12.04
CA GLY A 82 -3.64 -13.96 -11.77
C GLY A 82 -4.36 -12.72 -12.32
N ARG A 83 -5.69 -12.75 -12.12
CA ARG A 83 -6.74 -11.94 -12.74
C ARG A 83 -6.49 -10.43 -12.68
N CYS A 84 -6.00 -9.86 -13.77
CA CYS A 84 -6.34 -8.51 -14.22
C CYS A 84 -6.62 -8.60 -15.73
N LYS A 85 -7.72 -8.01 -16.20
CA LYS A 85 -8.08 -7.94 -17.64
C LYS A 85 -7.11 -7.07 -18.47
N ASN A 86 -6.01 -6.63 -17.88
CA ASN A 86 -5.19 -5.57 -18.44
C ASN A 86 -4.02 -6.16 -19.24
N PRO A 87 -3.49 -5.40 -20.22
CA PRO A 87 -2.45 -5.89 -21.11
C PRO A 87 -1.17 -6.28 -20.36
N LYS A 88 -0.48 -7.28 -20.93
CA LYS A 88 0.79 -7.82 -20.45
C LYS A 88 1.92 -7.32 -21.35
N TYR A 89 3.04 -6.96 -20.74
CA TYR A 89 4.20 -6.33 -21.34
C TYR A 89 5.48 -7.00 -20.81
N ALA A 90 6.60 -6.82 -21.50
CA ALA A 90 7.92 -7.19 -21.00
C ALA A 90 8.28 -6.36 -19.76
N LEU A 91 9.21 -6.86 -18.93
CA LEU A 91 9.67 -6.15 -17.73
C LEU A 91 10.15 -4.74 -18.08
N GLU A 92 10.97 -4.60 -19.13
CA GLU A 92 11.56 -3.32 -19.56
C GLU A 92 10.50 -2.31 -20.01
N GLU A 93 9.46 -2.76 -20.72
CA GLU A 93 8.35 -1.90 -21.12
C GLU A 93 7.56 -1.38 -19.90
N VAL A 94 7.36 -2.22 -18.88
CA VAL A 94 6.74 -1.79 -17.63
C VAL A 94 7.63 -0.79 -16.88
N GLU A 95 8.95 -0.95 -16.92
CA GLU A 95 9.88 -0.01 -16.29
C GLU A 95 9.78 1.40 -16.91
N ASP A 96 9.73 1.49 -18.24
CA ASP A 96 9.56 2.77 -18.95
C ASP A 96 8.22 3.43 -18.64
N MET A 97 7.13 2.66 -18.54
CA MET A 97 5.83 3.22 -18.18
C MET A 97 5.77 3.72 -16.71
N VAL A 98 6.48 3.05 -15.80
CA VAL A 98 6.45 3.36 -14.37
C VAL A 98 7.30 4.58 -14.02
N LYS A 99 8.54 4.63 -14.52
CA LYS A 99 9.54 5.70 -14.28
C LYS A 99 9.95 5.95 -12.82
N ASP A 100 9.39 5.21 -11.85
CA ASP A 100 9.74 5.30 -10.43
C ASP A 100 10.90 4.32 -10.11
N PRO A 101 12.10 4.82 -9.76
CA PRO A 101 13.28 3.97 -9.55
C PRO A 101 13.12 3.00 -8.37
N ARG A 102 12.30 3.33 -7.37
CA ARG A 102 12.04 2.44 -6.22
C ARG A 102 11.20 1.25 -6.65
N VAL A 103 10.21 1.50 -7.52
CA VAL A 103 9.35 0.47 -8.07
C VAL A 103 10.12 -0.40 -9.06
N ILE A 104 10.90 0.21 -9.96
CA ILE A 104 11.74 -0.49 -10.93
C ILE A 104 12.71 -1.45 -10.21
N LYS A 105 13.42 -0.96 -9.18
CA LYS A 105 14.31 -1.81 -8.36
C LYS A 105 13.56 -2.99 -7.75
N TRP A 106 12.35 -2.77 -7.23
CA TRP A 106 11.52 -3.84 -6.68
C TRP A 106 11.08 -4.85 -7.75
N LEU A 107 10.67 -4.40 -8.95
CA LEU A 107 10.28 -5.26 -10.06
C LEU A 107 11.44 -6.16 -10.51
N ARG A 108 12.63 -5.58 -10.71
CA ARG A 108 13.84 -6.33 -11.09
C ARG A 108 14.24 -7.36 -10.04
N ASN A 109 14.22 -6.99 -8.76
CA ASN A 109 14.52 -7.93 -7.67
C ASN A 109 13.52 -9.09 -7.64
N LYS A 110 12.23 -8.79 -7.83
CA LYS A 110 11.19 -9.81 -7.87
C LYS A 110 11.29 -10.71 -9.11
N TRP A 111 11.66 -10.15 -10.27
CA TRP A 111 11.95 -10.90 -11.48
C TRP A 111 13.07 -11.90 -11.26
N LYS A 112 14.23 -11.46 -10.74
CA LYS A 112 15.36 -12.34 -10.41
C LYS A 112 14.98 -13.52 -9.50
N VAL A 113 14.06 -13.31 -8.55
CA VAL A 113 13.57 -14.37 -7.66
C VAL A 113 12.70 -15.39 -8.40
N VAL A 114 11.94 -14.96 -9.41
CA VAL A 114 10.96 -15.79 -10.12
C VAL A 114 11.57 -16.50 -11.32
N THR A 115 12.44 -15.85 -12.08
CA THR A 115 13.09 -16.42 -13.28
C THR A 115 14.47 -17.00 -13.00
N GLY A 116 15.01 -16.79 -11.80
CA GLY A 116 16.40 -17.09 -11.49
C GLY A 116 17.36 -16.02 -12.03
N PRO A 117 18.68 -16.12 -11.74
CA PRO A 117 19.68 -15.47 -12.58
C PRO A 117 19.54 -16.00 -14.00
N GLU A 118 19.64 -15.14 -15.01
CA GLU A 118 19.75 -15.63 -16.39
C GLU A 118 20.90 -16.64 -16.48
N PRO A 119 20.76 -17.72 -17.27
CA PRO A 119 21.84 -18.68 -17.50
C PRO A 119 23.08 -18.01 -18.10
#